data_AF-A0A957VJY3-F1
#
_entry.id   AF-A0A957VJY3-F1
#
_cell.length_a   1.000
_cell.length_b   1.000
_cell.length_c   1.000
_cell.angle_alpha   90.00
_cell.angle_beta   90.00
_cell.angle_gamma   90.00
#
_symmetry.space_group_name_H-M   'P 1'
#
loop_
_entity.id
_entity.type
_entity.pdbx_description
1 polymer ?
#
loop_
_entity_poly.entity_id
_entity_poly.type
_entity_poly.pdbx_seq_one_letter_code
_entity_poly.pdbx_strand_id
1 'polypeptide(L)'
;MDSQKNSDIQDAWFGFLQDVVLAKNYDGVYVVDTGRKSPNPMLDEMLPSLLYIKAVAILDLALREFISVRGLKIPRKLGRDSLHTRLKFLNTQSLVVNYVVLKEVKDLRNLVAHQAREKISWGRLETDIGHIEEELIYLGFIGEVPAYEFFAERGADDSNEEISVSFSHVYTWGVMDKADKRLIRGWRFTRKYYDETKLG
;
A
#
# COMPACT_ATOMS: atom_id res chain seq x y z
N MET A 1 7.70 -26.27 -0.67
CA MET A 1 6.52 -25.51 -1.13
C MET A 1 6.15 -24.38 -0.18
N ASP A 2 6.47 -24.46 1.12
CA ASP A 2 6.13 -23.43 2.12
C ASP A 2 6.88 -22.08 1.93
N SER A 3 8.11 -22.10 1.42
CA SER A 3 8.90 -20.88 1.20
C SER A 3 8.31 -19.92 0.16
N GLN A 4 7.62 -20.45 -0.86
CA GLN A 4 7.10 -19.62 -1.96
C GLN A 4 5.90 -18.78 -1.51
N LYS A 5 4.99 -19.38 -0.74
CA LYS A 5 3.77 -18.69 -0.31
C LYS A 5 4.02 -17.64 0.78
N ASN A 6 5.03 -17.87 1.61
CA ASN A 6 5.52 -16.83 2.53
C ASN A 6 6.09 -15.64 1.73
N SER A 7 6.82 -15.89 0.64
CA SER A 7 7.27 -14.83 -0.27
C SER A 7 6.10 -14.04 -0.83
N ASP A 8 5.04 -14.71 -1.31
CA ASP A 8 3.91 -14.01 -1.94
C ASP A 8 3.16 -13.06 -0.96
N ILE A 9 2.99 -13.47 0.31
CA ILE A 9 2.36 -12.61 1.34
C ILE A 9 3.29 -11.46 1.72
N GLN A 10 4.58 -11.72 1.87
CA GLN A 10 5.57 -10.68 2.15
C GLN A 10 5.62 -9.64 1.04
N ASP A 11 5.70 -10.08 -0.21
CA ASP A 11 5.74 -9.21 -1.38
C ASP A 11 4.44 -8.39 -1.49
N ALA A 12 3.29 -9.01 -1.20
CA ALA A 12 2.01 -8.31 -1.15
C ALA A 12 1.97 -7.23 -0.04
N TRP A 13 2.50 -7.53 1.15
CA TRP A 13 2.57 -6.58 2.26
C TRP A 13 3.53 -5.43 1.96
N PHE A 14 4.73 -5.73 1.48
CA PHE A 14 5.72 -4.71 1.14
C PHE A 14 5.28 -3.82 -0.03
N GLY A 15 4.67 -4.41 -1.06
CA GLY A 15 4.04 -3.63 -2.13
C GLY A 15 2.89 -2.75 -1.63
N PHE A 16 2.10 -3.24 -0.67
CA PHE A 16 1.07 -2.42 -0.02
C PHE A 16 1.66 -1.22 0.73
N LEU A 17 2.74 -1.40 1.49
CA LEU A 17 3.40 -0.30 2.20
C LEU A 17 3.96 0.76 1.23
N GLN A 18 4.49 0.34 0.08
CA GLN A 18 4.90 1.26 -0.99
C GLN A 18 3.71 2.06 -1.53
N ASP A 19 2.56 1.41 -1.76
CA ASP A 19 1.34 2.09 -2.20
C ASP A 19 0.85 3.10 -1.15
N VAL A 20 0.97 2.81 0.15
CA VAL A 20 0.65 3.75 1.24
C VAL A 20 1.54 5.00 1.14
N VAL A 21 2.85 4.83 0.93
CA VAL A 21 3.79 5.96 0.77
C VAL A 21 3.42 6.82 -0.43
N LEU A 22 3.15 6.18 -1.58
CA LEU A 22 2.74 6.91 -2.79
C LEU A 22 1.42 7.63 -2.60
N ALA A 23 0.43 6.99 -1.99
CA ALA A 23 -0.88 7.56 -1.77
C ALA A 23 -0.86 8.75 -0.79
N LYS A 24 0.07 8.79 0.18
CA LYS A 24 0.26 9.97 1.03
C LYS A 24 0.95 11.14 0.33
N ASN A 25 1.64 10.88 -0.78
CA ASN A 25 2.48 11.84 -1.49
C ASN A 25 2.08 11.96 -2.97
N TYR A 26 0.82 11.65 -3.33
CA TYR A 26 0.38 11.66 -4.73
C TYR A 26 0.48 13.07 -5.36
N ASP A 27 0.44 14.12 -4.53
CA ASP A 27 0.61 15.50 -4.94
C ASP A 27 2.09 15.89 -5.16
N GLY A 28 3.04 15.07 -4.69
CA GLY A 28 4.47 15.37 -4.68
C GLY A 28 5.06 15.60 -6.07
N VAL A 29 4.52 14.94 -7.10
CA VAL A 29 4.96 15.13 -8.50
C VAL A 29 4.63 16.55 -8.98
N TYR A 30 3.48 17.09 -8.62
CA TYR A 30 3.07 18.45 -8.99
C TYR A 30 3.93 19.50 -8.29
N VAL A 31 4.38 19.22 -7.06
CA VAL A 31 5.29 20.11 -6.33
C VAL A 31 6.60 20.25 -7.07
N VAL A 32 7.15 19.14 -7.59
CA VAL A 32 8.41 19.17 -8.35
C VAL A 32 8.24 19.81 -9.73
N ASP A 33 7.10 19.62 -10.40
CA ASP A 33 6.84 20.18 -11.74
C ASP A 33 6.44 21.67 -11.70
N THR A 34 5.55 22.05 -10.79
CA THR A 34 4.90 23.38 -10.79
C THR A 34 5.27 24.24 -9.58
N GLY A 35 5.99 23.69 -8.60
CA GLY A 35 6.23 24.34 -7.30
C GLY A 35 4.98 24.41 -6.42
N ARG A 36 3.87 23.77 -6.80
CA ARG A 36 2.58 23.84 -6.10
C ARG A 36 1.99 22.45 -5.90
N LYS A 37 1.32 22.27 -4.76
CA LYS A 37 0.48 21.09 -4.52
C LYS A 37 -0.75 21.15 -5.40
N SER A 38 -1.17 19.99 -5.93
CA SER A 38 -2.44 19.82 -6.62
C SER A 38 -3.32 18.89 -5.80
N PRO A 39 -4.03 19.40 -4.78
CA PRO A 39 -4.89 18.58 -3.95
C PRO A 39 -6.07 18.06 -4.77
N ASN A 40 -6.44 16.80 -4.52
CA ASN A 40 -7.63 16.19 -5.07
C ASN A 40 -8.51 15.69 -3.90
N PRO A 41 -9.53 16.48 -3.50
CA PRO A 41 -10.36 16.16 -2.34
C PRO A 41 -11.02 14.78 -2.42
N MET A 42 -11.36 14.32 -3.62
CA MET A 42 -11.94 12.99 -3.84
C MET A 42 -10.93 11.89 -3.53
N LEU A 43 -9.66 12.06 -3.96
CA LEU A 43 -8.60 11.09 -3.64
C LEU A 43 -8.26 11.15 -2.14
N ASP A 44 -8.13 12.33 -1.56
CA ASP A 44 -7.85 12.51 -0.13
C ASP A 44 -8.88 11.78 0.75
N GLU A 45 -10.15 11.81 0.32
CA GLU A 45 -11.25 11.16 0.99
C GLU A 45 -11.28 9.63 0.80
N MET A 46 -10.97 9.15 -0.41
CA MET A 46 -11.14 7.72 -0.76
C MET A 46 -9.90 6.86 -0.47
N LEU A 47 -8.70 7.42 -0.59
CA LEU A 47 -7.46 6.66 -0.51
C LEU A 47 -7.30 5.87 0.79
N PRO A 48 -7.54 6.45 1.99
CA PRO A 48 -7.39 5.68 3.22
C PRO A 48 -8.32 4.47 3.27
N SER A 49 -9.57 4.62 2.84
CA SER A 49 -10.57 3.54 2.82
C SER A 49 -10.20 2.43 1.84
N LEU A 50 -9.69 2.77 0.65
CA LEU A 50 -9.24 1.79 -0.35
C LEU A 50 -8.03 1.00 0.16
N LEU A 51 -7.05 1.69 0.75
CA LEU A 51 -5.88 1.08 1.36
C LEU A 51 -6.27 0.19 2.55
N TYR A 52 -7.25 0.62 3.34
CA TYR A 52 -7.78 -0.17 4.46
C TYR A 52 -8.33 -1.52 4.01
N ILE A 53 -9.18 -1.50 2.96
CA ILE A 53 -9.73 -2.74 2.39
C ILE A 53 -8.60 -3.65 1.90
N LYS A 54 -7.58 -3.08 1.24
CA LYS A 54 -6.41 -3.83 0.76
C LYS A 54 -5.61 -4.46 1.90
N ALA A 55 -5.31 -3.71 2.97
CA ALA A 55 -4.57 -4.22 4.13
C ALA A 55 -5.28 -5.43 4.77
N VAL A 56 -6.59 -5.33 4.98
CA VAL A 56 -7.39 -6.41 5.57
C VAL A 56 -7.53 -7.61 4.63
N ALA A 57 -7.51 -7.40 3.31
CA ALA A 57 -7.48 -8.50 2.35
C ALA A 57 -6.16 -9.29 2.42
N ILE A 58 -5.03 -8.62 2.65
CA ILE A 58 -3.73 -9.28 2.84
C ILE A 58 -3.73 -10.08 4.16
N LEU A 59 -4.24 -9.49 5.25
CA LEU A 59 -4.44 -10.22 6.51
C LEU A 59 -5.28 -11.49 6.31
N ASP A 60 -6.41 -11.37 5.60
CA ASP A 60 -7.29 -12.52 5.37
C ASP A 60 -6.62 -13.64 4.57
N LEU A 61 -5.85 -13.26 3.55
CA LEU A 61 -5.03 -14.19 2.78
C LEU A 61 -4.01 -14.89 3.67
N ALA A 62 -3.30 -14.15 4.53
CA ALA A 62 -2.29 -14.67 5.44
C ALA A 62 -2.88 -15.67 6.45
N LEU A 63 -4.00 -15.32 7.08
CA LEU A 63 -4.67 -16.22 8.04
C LEU A 63 -5.16 -17.51 7.37
N ARG A 64 -5.69 -17.42 6.14
CA ARG A 64 -6.08 -18.59 5.36
C ARG A 64 -4.88 -19.48 5.05
N GLU A 65 -3.77 -18.88 4.63
CA GLU A 65 -2.55 -19.64 4.32
C GLU A 65 -1.97 -20.29 5.57
N PHE A 66 -1.93 -19.58 6.69
CA PHE A 66 -1.42 -20.11 7.96
C PHE A 66 -2.16 -21.37 8.41
N ILE A 67 -3.50 -21.33 8.33
CA ILE A 67 -4.37 -22.48 8.63
C ILE A 67 -4.05 -23.64 7.68
N SER A 68 -3.88 -23.35 6.39
CA SER A 68 -3.58 -24.35 5.36
C SER A 68 -2.21 -25.03 5.58
N VAL A 69 -1.14 -24.25 5.76
CA VAL A 69 0.24 -24.76 5.95
C VAL A 69 0.33 -25.63 7.20
N ARG A 70 -0.35 -25.24 8.29
CA ARG A 70 -0.36 -26.02 9.53
C ARG A 70 -1.33 -27.20 9.51
N GLY A 71 -2.02 -27.45 8.40
CA GLY A 71 -3.00 -28.54 8.28
C GLY A 71 -4.18 -28.41 9.24
N LEU A 72 -4.47 -27.20 9.72
CA LEU A 72 -5.55 -26.95 10.67
C LEU A 72 -6.90 -27.04 9.94
N LYS A 73 -7.89 -27.67 10.59
CA LYS A 73 -9.24 -27.82 10.04
C LYS A 73 -10.22 -27.00 10.86
N ILE A 74 -10.78 -25.97 10.23
CA ILE A 74 -11.86 -25.17 10.83
C ILE A 74 -13.08 -26.08 11.03
N PRO A 75 -13.58 -26.27 12.27
CA PRO A 75 -14.75 -27.07 12.51
C PRO A 75 -15.98 -26.51 11.78
N ARG A 76 -16.73 -27.36 11.07
CA ARG A 76 -17.95 -26.94 10.33
C ARG A 76 -18.97 -26.19 11.21
N LYS A 77 -19.01 -26.51 12.51
CA LYS A 77 -19.87 -25.84 13.51
C LYS A 77 -19.58 -24.34 13.68
N LEU A 78 -18.40 -23.85 13.27
CA LEU A 78 -18.05 -22.43 13.31
C LEU A 78 -18.64 -21.64 12.12
N GLY A 79 -19.21 -22.32 11.13
CA GLY A 79 -19.89 -21.70 9.99
C GLY A 79 -19.09 -21.74 8.69
N ARG A 80 -19.41 -20.81 7.78
CA ARG A 80 -18.73 -20.68 6.47
C ARG A 80 -17.29 -20.22 6.66
N ASP A 81 -16.42 -20.61 5.74
CA ASP A 81 -15.02 -20.16 5.73
C ASP A 81 -14.96 -18.67 5.38
N SER A 82 -14.73 -17.84 6.40
CA SER A 82 -14.71 -16.38 6.31
C SER A 82 -13.63 -15.81 7.24
N LEU A 83 -13.21 -14.56 7.01
CA LEU A 83 -12.24 -13.89 7.89
C LEU A 83 -12.69 -13.91 9.36
N HIS A 84 -13.99 -13.68 9.63
CA HIS A 84 -14.54 -13.78 10.98
C HIS A 84 -14.35 -15.18 11.59
N THR A 85 -14.68 -16.21 10.82
CA THR A 85 -14.55 -17.61 11.25
C THR A 85 -13.10 -18.00 11.49
N ARG A 86 -12.18 -17.56 10.62
CA ARG A 86 -10.73 -17.78 10.74
C ARG A 86 -10.16 -17.12 11.99
N LEU A 87 -10.44 -15.84 12.22
CA LEU A 87 -10.02 -15.11 13.43
C LEU A 87 -10.56 -15.78 14.70
N LYS A 88 -11.85 -16.13 14.73
CA LYS A 88 -12.46 -16.80 15.87
C LYS A 88 -11.82 -18.16 16.14
N PHE A 89 -11.61 -18.95 15.09
CA PHE A 89 -10.96 -20.26 15.20
C PHE A 89 -9.54 -20.16 15.74
N LEU A 90 -8.69 -19.30 15.15
CA LEU A 90 -7.31 -19.12 15.59
C LEU A 90 -7.24 -18.56 17.02
N ASN A 91 -8.17 -17.68 17.41
CA ASN A 91 -8.26 -17.21 18.79
C ASN A 91 -8.58 -18.33 19.78
N THR A 92 -9.46 -19.29 19.43
CA THR A 92 -9.71 -20.45 20.32
C THR A 92 -8.50 -21.36 20.49
N GLN A 93 -7.49 -21.24 19.62
CA GLN A 93 -6.22 -21.97 19.70
C GLN A 93 -5.09 -21.11 20.26
N SER A 94 -5.36 -19.86 20.65
CA SER A 94 -4.35 -18.87 21.05
C SER A 94 -3.26 -18.64 20.00
N LEU A 95 -3.66 -18.67 18.72
CA LEU A 95 -2.78 -18.47 17.55
C LEU A 95 -3.01 -17.10 16.88
N VAL A 96 -3.44 -16.11 17.66
CA VAL A 96 -3.64 -14.71 17.24
C VAL A 96 -3.13 -13.82 18.36
N VAL A 97 -2.39 -12.76 18.05
CA VAL A 97 -1.83 -11.86 19.05
C VAL A 97 -2.94 -11.04 19.71
N ASN A 98 -3.75 -10.36 18.89
CA ASN A 98 -4.78 -9.45 19.37
C ASN A 98 -6.12 -9.63 18.65
N TYR A 99 -6.85 -10.68 19.03
CA TYR A 99 -8.14 -11.01 18.43
C TYR A 99 -9.15 -9.85 18.51
N VAL A 100 -9.19 -9.11 19.63
CA VAL A 100 -10.17 -8.03 19.81
C VAL A 100 -9.95 -6.94 18.77
N VAL A 101 -8.70 -6.48 18.62
CA VAL A 101 -8.34 -5.45 17.64
C VAL A 101 -8.54 -5.94 16.21
N LEU A 102 -8.10 -7.16 15.88
CA LEU A 102 -8.28 -7.69 14.51
C LEU A 102 -9.75 -7.93 14.15
N LYS A 103 -10.60 -8.25 15.14
CA LYS A 103 -12.04 -8.32 14.95
C LYS A 103 -12.61 -6.93 14.61
N GLU A 104 -12.20 -5.89 15.33
CA GLU A 104 -12.61 -4.51 15.04
C GLU A 104 -12.15 -4.07 13.66
N VAL A 105 -10.91 -4.39 13.28
CA VAL A 105 -10.37 -4.12 11.94
C VAL A 105 -11.23 -4.77 10.85
N LYS A 106 -11.57 -6.04 11.04
CA LYS A 106 -12.48 -6.77 10.14
C LYS A 106 -13.89 -6.16 10.11
N ASP A 107 -14.43 -5.74 11.26
CA ASP A 107 -15.76 -5.14 11.34
C ASP A 107 -15.79 -3.79 10.60
N LEU A 108 -14.78 -2.95 10.82
CA LEU A 108 -14.63 -1.67 10.14
C LEU A 108 -14.46 -1.83 8.63
N ARG A 109 -13.67 -2.80 8.17
CA ARG A 109 -13.56 -3.11 6.73
C ARG A 109 -14.90 -3.46 6.12
N ASN A 110 -15.73 -4.23 6.80
CA ASN A 110 -17.07 -4.58 6.31
C ASN A 110 -17.97 -3.35 6.23
N LEU A 111 -17.88 -2.44 7.19
CA LEU A 111 -18.62 -1.17 7.14
C LEU A 111 -18.17 -0.33 5.94
N VAL A 112 -16.87 -0.09 5.77
CA VAL A 112 -16.30 0.68 4.65
C VAL A 112 -16.66 0.06 3.30
N ALA A 113 -16.61 -1.26 3.18
CA ALA A 113 -16.88 -1.96 1.91
C ALA A 113 -18.38 -1.98 1.52
N HIS A 114 -19.30 -1.82 2.47
CA HIS A 114 -20.74 -1.95 2.23
C HIS A 114 -21.55 -0.67 2.50
N GLN A 115 -21.00 0.29 3.22
CA GLN A 115 -21.65 1.53 3.59
C GLN A 115 -20.85 2.71 3.08
N ALA A 116 -21.38 3.40 2.06
CA ALA A 116 -20.71 4.53 1.40
C ALA A 116 -20.44 5.76 2.28
N ARG A 117 -20.90 5.75 3.54
CA ARG A 117 -20.74 6.88 4.48
C ARG A 117 -19.52 6.75 5.39
N GLU A 118 -19.05 5.53 5.63
CA GLU A 118 -17.94 5.31 6.54
C GLU A 118 -16.61 5.61 5.85
N LYS A 119 -15.88 6.57 6.41
CA LYS A 119 -14.59 7.04 5.88
C LYS A 119 -13.50 6.70 6.87
N ILE A 120 -12.39 6.20 6.36
CA ILE A 120 -11.19 5.96 7.15
C ILE A 120 -10.33 7.22 7.14
N SER A 121 -9.84 7.63 8.31
CA SER A 121 -8.80 8.65 8.39
C SER A 121 -7.42 8.02 8.21
N TRP A 122 -6.45 8.80 7.75
CA TRP A 122 -5.06 8.35 7.67
C TRP A 122 -4.52 7.84 9.00
N GLY A 123 -4.80 8.53 10.10
CA GLY A 123 -4.36 8.09 11.44
C GLY A 123 -4.99 6.76 11.87
N ARG A 124 -6.26 6.50 11.54
CA ARG A 124 -6.88 5.20 11.82
C ARG A 124 -6.25 4.09 10.97
N LEU A 125 -6.01 4.36 9.69
CA LEU A 125 -5.34 3.43 8.79
C LEU A 125 -3.94 3.08 9.32
N GLU A 126 -3.14 4.05 9.74
CA GLU A 126 -1.78 3.83 10.26
C GLU A 126 -1.78 2.93 11.51
N THR A 127 -2.66 3.19 12.46
CA THR A 127 -2.80 2.37 13.67
C THR A 127 -3.15 0.93 13.31
N ASP A 128 -4.16 0.74 12.45
CA ASP A 128 -4.61 -0.60 12.07
C ASP A 128 -3.60 -1.35 11.19
N ILE A 129 -2.80 -0.64 10.37
CA ILE A 129 -1.64 -1.22 9.67
C ILE A 129 -0.65 -1.81 10.67
N GLY A 130 -0.32 -1.08 11.75
CA GLY A 130 0.60 -1.56 12.78
C GLY A 130 0.11 -2.85 13.46
N HIS A 131 -1.19 -2.95 13.74
CA HIS A 131 -1.77 -4.17 14.30
C HIS A 131 -1.77 -5.36 13.32
N ILE A 132 -2.01 -5.10 12.03
CA ILE A 132 -1.92 -6.15 11.01
C ILE A 132 -0.47 -6.61 10.85
N GLU A 133 0.48 -5.68 10.84
CA GLU A 133 1.90 -5.96 10.72
C GLU A 133 2.41 -6.85 11.87
N GLU A 134 2.07 -6.49 13.11
CA GLU A 134 2.39 -7.29 14.30
C GLU A 134 1.89 -8.73 14.16
N GLU A 135 0.66 -8.91 13.67
CA GLU A 135 0.10 -10.23 13.43
C GLU A 135 0.86 -10.97 12.32
N LEU A 136 1.18 -10.32 11.20
CA LEU A 136 1.93 -10.94 10.10
C LEU A 136 3.35 -11.36 10.52
N ILE A 137 4.01 -10.58 11.38
CA ILE A 137 5.30 -10.93 11.99
C ILE A 137 5.12 -12.15 12.90
N TYR A 138 4.11 -12.13 13.77
CA TYR A 138 3.83 -13.23 14.70
C TYR A 138 3.56 -14.55 13.97
N LEU A 139 2.83 -14.51 12.86
CA LEU A 139 2.55 -15.68 12.02
C LEU A 139 3.77 -16.15 11.20
N GLY A 140 4.84 -15.35 11.15
CA GLY A 140 6.08 -15.64 10.43
C GLY A 140 6.00 -15.42 8.92
N PHE A 141 5.07 -14.59 8.45
CA PHE A 141 4.95 -14.25 7.03
C PHE A 141 5.88 -13.13 6.61
N ILE A 142 6.20 -12.21 7.53
CA ILE A 142 7.12 -11.10 7.28
C ILE A 142 8.14 -11.04 8.41
N GLY A 143 9.35 -10.61 8.07
CA GLY A 143 10.44 -10.39 9.02
C GLY A 143 10.62 -8.90 9.31
N GLU A 144 11.82 -8.40 9.07
CA GLU A 144 12.12 -6.97 9.14
C GLU A 144 11.34 -6.21 8.07
N VAL A 145 10.68 -5.13 8.48
CA VAL A 145 9.85 -4.30 7.61
C VAL A 145 10.68 -3.14 7.07
N PRO A 146 10.84 -3.01 5.73
CA PRO A 146 11.60 -1.93 5.16
C PRO A 146 10.98 -0.56 5.46
N ALA A 147 11.82 0.42 5.77
CA ALA A 147 11.39 1.79 5.99
C ALA A 147 11.34 2.53 4.65
N TYR A 148 10.16 2.72 4.09
CA TYR A 148 9.99 3.41 2.81
C TYR A 148 9.88 4.93 2.94
N GLU A 149 10.34 5.66 1.92
CA GLU A 149 10.09 7.10 1.76
C GLU A 149 9.73 7.48 0.32
N PHE A 150 8.98 8.57 0.19
CA PHE A 150 8.68 9.14 -1.11
C PHE A 150 9.89 9.88 -1.66
N PHE A 151 10.10 9.75 -2.97
CA PHE A 151 11.14 10.42 -3.73
C PHE A 151 10.53 11.12 -4.93
N ALA A 152 10.96 12.35 -5.18
CA ALA A 152 10.70 13.03 -6.44
C ALA A 152 11.81 14.04 -6.74
N GLU A 153 12.27 14.07 -7.98
CA GLU A 153 13.31 14.96 -8.47
C GLU A 153 13.01 15.47 -9.89
N ARG A 154 13.55 16.65 -10.18
CA ARG A 154 13.64 17.19 -11.54
C ARG A 154 15.09 17.01 -12.01
N GLY A 155 15.27 16.19 -13.02
CA GLY A 155 16.55 15.98 -13.70
C GLY A 155 16.93 17.14 -14.62
N ALA A 156 18.17 17.11 -15.10
CA ALA A 156 18.70 18.09 -16.05
C ALA A 156 17.99 18.02 -17.41
N ASP A 157 18.08 19.10 -18.16
CA ASP A 157 17.56 19.17 -19.53
C ASP A 157 18.26 18.14 -20.41
N ASP A 158 17.50 17.20 -20.98
CA ASP A 158 17.98 16.48 -22.15
C ASP A 158 17.92 17.46 -23.33
N SER A 159 19.06 17.74 -23.95
CA SER A 159 19.12 18.51 -25.19
C SER A 159 18.37 17.73 -26.27
N ASN A 160 17.11 18.10 -26.52
CA ASN A 160 16.33 17.52 -27.60
C ASN A 160 16.83 18.07 -28.95
N GLU A 161 17.15 17.18 -29.89
CA GLU A 161 17.53 17.52 -31.27
C GLU A 161 16.31 17.96 -32.13
N GLU A 162 15.10 17.94 -31.58
CA GLU A 162 13.89 18.42 -32.25
C GLU A 162 13.86 19.95 -32.32
N ILE A 163 13.87 20.49 -33.54
CA ILE A 163 13.91 21.93 -33.84
C ILE A 163 12.78 22.73 -33.16
N SER A 164 11.62 22.11 -32.92
CA SER A 164 10.44 22.73 -32.30
C SER A 164 10.45 22.75 -30.77
N VAL A 165 11.36 22.03 -30.12
CA VAL A 165 11.47 21.96 -28.66
C VAL A 165 12.50 22.99 -28.18
N SER A 166 12.09 23.89 -27.28
CA SER A 166 13.00 24.89 -26.69
C SER A 166 13.87 24.30 -25.59
N PHE A 167 13.26 23.50 -24.72
CA PHE A 167 13.92 22.76 -23.65
C PHE A 167 12.95 21.68 -23.13
N SER A 168 13.46 20.74 -22.34
CA SER A 168 12.64 19.69 -21.74
C SER A 168 13.14 19.27 -20.39
N HIS A 169 12.23 19.20 -19.42
CA HIS A 169 12.54 18.67 -18.10
C HIS A 169 12.22 17.19 -18.01
N VAL A 170 13.13 16.44 -17.38
CA VAL A 170 12.89 15.07 -16.96
C VAL A 170 12.47 15.07 -15.49
N TYR A 171 11.43 14.32 -15.17
CA TYR A 171 10.96 14.14 -13.81
C TYR A 171 11.00 12.67 -13.43
N THR A 172 11.59 12.37 -12.28
CA THR A 172 11.62 11.03 -11.69
C THR A 172 10.95 11.07 -10.33
N TRP A 173 10.08 10.12 -10.02
CA TRP A 173 9.45 10.02 -8.71
C TRP A 173 9.12 8.56 -8.36
N GLY A 174 8.95 8.27 -7.08
CA GLY A 174 8.72 6.91 -6.62
C GLY A 174 8.87 6.70 -5.13
N VAL A 175 9.19 5.46 -4.77
CA VAL A 175 9.45 5.01 -3.40
C VAL A 175 10.89 4.53 -3.30
N MET A 176 11.59 5.02 -2.29
CA MET A 176 12.92 4.57 -1.91
C MET A 176 12.88 3.79 -0.60
N ASP A 177 13.83 2.89 -0.42
CA ASP A 177 14.18 2.36 0.90
C ASP A 177 15.10 3.38 1.60
N LYS A 178 14.74 3.76 2.83
CA LYS A 178 15.45 4.77 3.61
C LYS A 178 16.85 4.31 4.01
N ALA A 179 17.04 3.01 4.23
CA ALA A 179 18.28 2.46 4.77
C ALA A 179 19.41 2.49 3.73
N ASP A 180 19.11 2.07 2.50
CA ASP A 180 20.09 1.98 1.41
C ASP A 180 19.98 3.09 0.35
N LYS A 181 18.96 3.97 0.47
CA LYS A 181 18.65 5.06 -0.48
C LYS A 181 18.44 4.57 -1.91
N ARG A 182 17.99 3.32 -2.07
CA ARG A 182 17.71 2.72 -3.36
C ARG A 182 16.28 2.98 -3.78
N LEU A 183 16.10 3.37 -5.04
CA LEU A 183 14.78 3.44 -5.67
C LEU A 183 14.21 2.03 -5.84
N ILE A 184 13.13 1.73 -5.11
CA ILE A 184 12.47 0.43 -5.12
C ILE A 184 11.44 0.35 -6.25
N ARG A 185 10.70 1.44 -6.44
CA ARG A 185 9.70 1.57 -7.49
C ARG A 185 9.65 3.02 -7.94
N GLY A 186 9.74 3.29 -9.24
CA GLY A 186 9.71 4.66 -9.74
C GLY A 186 9.19 4.79 -11.16
N TRP A 187 8.83 6.02 -11.48
CA TRP A 187 8.33 6.45 -12.78
C TRP A 187 9.14 7.64 -13.26
N ARG A 188 9.27 7.74 -14.57
CA ARG A 188 9.95 8.83 -15.25
C ARG A 188 9.05 9.39 -16.34
N PHE A 189 8.92 10.70 -16.42
CA PHE A 189 8.26 11.36 -17.55
C PHE A 189 9.04 12.60 -17.99
N THR A 190 8.88 12.97 -19.25
CA THR A 190 9.53 14.13 -19.84
C THR A 190 8.48 15.14 -20.24
N ARG A 191 8.66 16.40 -19.85
CA ARG A 191 7.83 17.52 -20.28
C ARG A 191 8.61 18.36 -21.29
N LYS A 192 8.13 18.40 -22.53
CA LYS A 192 8.68 19.23 -23.61
C LYS A 192 7.98 20.59 -23.62
N TYR A 193 8.75 21.66 -23.79
CA TYR A 193 8.25 23.01 -23.93
C TYR A 193 8.53 23.48 -25.36
N TYR A 194 7.47 23.88 -26.07
CA TYR A 194 7.54 24.26 -27.48
C TYR A 194 7.56 25.78 -27.61
N ASP A 195 8.31 26.27 -28.60
CA ASP A 195 8.26 27.67 -29.01
C ASP A 195 7.17 27.86 -30.07
N GLU A 196 6.14 28.63 -29.76
CA GLU A 196 5.10 28.98 -30.74
C GLU A 196 5.67 29.72 -31.94
N THR A 197 6.81 30.41 -31.81
CA THR A 197 7.47 31.10 -32.94
C THR A 197 8.22 30.16 -33.89
N LYS A 198 8.39 28.89 -33.51
CA LYS A 198 9.02 27.83 -34.33
C LYS A 198 8.02 26.83 -34.92
N LEU A 199 6.75 26.95 -34.57
CA LEU A 199 5.63 26.18 -35.13
C LEU A 199 5.02 27.02 -36.26
N GLY A 200 5.64 26.97 -37.43
CA GLY A 200 5.20 27.71 -38.63
C GLY A 200 3.77 27.39 -39.07
#